data_AF-A0A7C5XX22-F1
#
_entry.id   AF-A0A7C5XX22-F1
#
_cell.length_a   1.000
_cell.length_b   1.000
_cell.length_c   1.000
_cell.angle_alpha   90.00
_cell.angle_beta   90.00
_cell.angle_gamma   90.00
#
_symmetry.space_group_name_H-M   'P 1'
#
loop_
_entity.id
_entity.type
_entity.pdbx_description
1 polymer ?
#
loop_
_entity_poly.entity_id
_entity_poly.type
_entity_poly.pdbx_seq_one_letter_code
_entity_poly.pdbx_strand_id
1 'polypeptide(L)'
;MAGKSAGRGNQEPDPPSSRGVPSGETLYLPKHYGVELKEKGGLDKTVFWTVEDVVDFIFPAKYQPKYHRVASDFLKIVLEKDWVTKREISVFLKKTGYSKSTLENKVIPKLVRFGLLKRQREIKSGLGKGRGLILSESLTFTNYLERIGFAWNMLVSTTRARGKNKG
;
A
#
# COMPACT_ATOMS: atom_id res chain seq x y z
N MET A 1 -58.89 -6.82 6.90
CA MET A 1 -57.78 -6.41 7.80
C MET A 1 -56.53 -6.26 6.97
N ALA A 2 -56.01 -5.03 6.85
CA ALA A 2 -54.82 -4.71 6.07
C ALA A 2 -53.56 -4.89 6.93
N GLY A 3 -52.67 -5.78 6.53
CA GLY A 3 -51.34 -5.92 7.12
C GLY A 3 -50.40 -4.86 6.55
N LYS A 4 -50.06 -3.84 7.35
CA LYS A 4 -49.04 -2.85 7.02
C LYS A 4 -47.64 -3.44 7.21
N SER A 5 -46.78 -3.16 6.24
CA SER A 5 -45.37 -3.54 6.15
C SER A 5 -44.52 -3.02 7.32
N ALA A 6 -43.78 -3.92 7.97
CA ALA A 6 -42.65 -3.55 8.83
C ALA A 6 -41.48 -3.03 7.97
N GLY A 7 -40.86 -1.95 8.43
CA GLY A 7 -39.83 -1.20 7.71
C GLY A 7 -38.58 -2.02 7.37
N ARG A 8 -38.00 -1.74 6.21
CA ARG A 8 -36.68 -2.24 5.80
C ARG A 8 -35.62 -1.53 6.65
N GLY A 9 -35.15 -2.18 7.71
CA GLY A 9 -33.88 -1.84 8.34
C GLY A 9 -32.75 -2.03 7.32
N ASN A 10 -31.69 -1.22 7.43
CA ASN A 10 -30.46 -1.38 6.65
C ASN A 10 -29.99 -2.83 6.74
N GLN A 11 -30.10 -3.57 5.64
CA GLN A 11 -29.53 -4.91 5.56
C GLN A 11 -28.02 -4.76 5.69
N GLU A 12 -27.43 -5.38 6.70
CA GLU A 12 -25.98 -5.49 6.78
C GLU A 12 -25.49 -6.16 5.49
N PRO A 13 -24.45 -5.61 4.83
CA PRO A 13 -23.94 -6.20 3.61
C PRO A 13 -23.51 -7.65 3.89
N ASP A 14 -23.83 -8.56 2.97
CA ASP A 14 -23.48 -9.96 3.12
C ASP A 14 -21.99 -10.11 3.49
N PRO A 15 -21.67 -10.91 4.52
CA PRO A 15 -20.29 -11.11 4.91
C PRO A 15 -19.51 -11.69 3.70
N PRO A 16 -18.27 -11.24 3.47
CA PRO A 16 -17.50 -11.68 2.32
C PRO A 16 -17.36 -13.20 2.32
N SER A 17 -17.41 -13.81 1.14
CA SER A 17 -17.17 -15.24 0.96
C SER A 17 -15.90 -15.68 1.71
N SER A 18 -15.90 -16.86 2.31
CA SER A 18 -14.82 -17.45 3.14
C SER A 18 -13.42 -17.56 2.49
N ARG A 19 -13.21 -16.99 1.30
CA ARG A 19 -11.95 -16.95 0.54
C ARG A 19 -10.95 -15.89 1.03
N GLY A 20 -11.25 -15.20 2.12
CA GLY A 20 -10.40 -14.15 2.69
C GLY A 20 -10.42 -12.84 1.89
N VAL A 21 -9.57 -11.89 2.26
CA VAL A 21 -9.47 -10.58 1.60
C VAL A 21 -8.49 -10.67 0.41
N PRO A 22 -8.82 -10.11 -0.76
CA PRO A 22 -7.92 -10.13 -1.92
C PRO A 22 -6.52 -9.58 -1.60
N SER A 23 -5.48 -10.31 -2.01
CA SER A 23 -4.09 -9.92 -1.71
C SER A 23 -3.68 -8.57 -2.31
N GLY A 24 -4.36 -8.10 -3.35
CA GLY A 24 -4.15 -6.77 -3.92
C GLY A 24 -4.66 -5.63 -3.04
N GLU A 25 -5.46 -5.93 -2.01
CA GLU A 25 -6.13 -4.97 -1.12
C GLU A 25 -5.60 -5.02 0.31
N THR A 26 -4.71 -5.98 0.61
CA THR A 26 -4.17 -6.18 1.95
C THR A 26 -2.70 -5.78 2.07
N LEU A 27 -2.38 -5.22 3.24
CA LEU A 27 -1.04 -5.14 3.77
C LEU A 27 -0.73 -6.39 4.59
N TYR A 28 0.53 -6.78 4.58
CA TYR A 28 1.05 -7.78 5.49
C TYR A 28 1.66 -7.07 6.69
N LEU A 29 1.09 -7.30 7.87
CA LEU A 29 1.65 -6.84 9.14
C LEU A 29 2.11 -8.07 9.94
N PRO A 30 3.42 -8.30 10.11
CA PRO A 30 3.92 -9.38 10.96
C PRO A 30 3.55 -9.14 12.42
N LYS A 31 3.69 -10.18 13.25
CA LYS A 31 3.47 -10.06 14.70
C LYS A 31 4.42 -9.00 15.27
N HIS A 32 3.91 -8.09 16.10
CA HIS A 32 4.73 -7.01 16.68
C HIS A 32 5.86 -7.50 17.59
N TYR A 33 5.78 -8.75 18.07
CA TYR A 33 6.82 -9.44 18.84
C TYR A 33 7.56 -10.53 18.03
N GLY A 34 7.27 -10.64 16.74
CA GLY A 34 7.79 -11.68 15.84
C GLY A 34 9.23 -11.46 15.42
N VAL A 35 9.85 -12.53 14.92
CA VAL A 35 11.25 -12.51 14.45
C VAL A 35 11.39 -11.58 13.24
N GLU A 36 10.39 -11.56 12.35
CA GLU A 36 10.41 -10.78 11.11
C GLU A 36 10.51 -9.26 11.34
N LEU A 37 10.04 -8.77 12.50
CA LEU A 37 10.14 -7.37 12.88
C LEU A 37 11.42 -7.09 13.68
N LYS A 38 11.85 -8.05 14.52
CA LYS A 38 13.11 -7.96 15.27
C LYS A 38 14.32 -7.91 14.34
N GLU A 39 14.33 -8.71 13.27
CA GLU A 39 15.38 -8.71 12.25
C GLU A 39 15.49 -7.37 11.51
N LYS A 40 14.38 -6.62 11.43
CA LYS A 40 14.32 -5.25 10.91
C LYS A 40 14.67 -4.17 11.96
N GLY A 41 15.16 -4.56 13.14
CA GLY A 41 15.48 -3.64 14.24
C GLY A 41 14.28 -3.19 15.09
N GLY A 42 13.09 -3.76 14.89
CA GLY A 42 11.91 -3.49 15.72
C GLY A 42 11.06 -2.30 15.24
N LEU A 43 10.36 -1.66 16.18
CA LEU A 43 9.51 -0.47 15.92
C LEU A 43 10.15 0.85 16.36
N ASP A 44 11.44 0.82 16.71
CA ASP A 44 12.17 2.03 17.07
C ASP A 44 12.31 2.93 15.85
N LYS A 45 11.92 4.20 16.00
CA LYS A 45 11.95 5.19 14.91
C LYS A 45 13.36 5.61 14.52
N THR A 46 14.36 5.32 15.34
CA THR A 46 15.79 5.57 15.05
C THR A 46 16.37 4.54 14.09
N VAL A 47 15.68 3.42 13.89
CA VAL A 47 16.09 2.38 12.95
C VAL A 47 15.67 2.75 11.54
N PHE A 48 16.62 2.70 10.61
CA PHE A 48 16.38 2.95 9.20
C PHE A 48 16.06 1.65 8.47
N TRP A 49 14.87 1.59 7.87
CA TRP A 49 14.45 0.49 7.01
C TRP A 49 14.86 0.73 5.56
N THR A 50 15.28 -0.34 4.88
CA THR A 50 15.58 -0.27 3.45
C THR A 50 14.28 -0.29 2.61
N VAL A 51 14.42 -0.13 1.29
CA VAL A 51 13.29 -0.29 0.37
C VAL A 51 12.68 -1.68 0.49
N GLU A 52 13.50 -2.73 0.59
CA GLU A 52 13.06 -4.11 0.77
C GLU A 52 12.22 -4.28 2.03
N ASP A 53 12.68 -3.71 3.15
CA ASP A 53 11.97 -3.79 4.43
C ASP A 53 10.57 -3.18 4.33
N VAL A 54 10.45 -2.01 3.69
CA VAL A 54 9.16 -1.34 3.46
C VAL A 54 8.29 -2.15 2.47
N VAL A 55 8.88 -2.66 1.40
CA VAL A 55 8.18 -3.48 0.40
C VAL A 55 7.65 -4.76 1.01
N ASP A 56 8.30 -5.30 2.04
CA ASP A 56 7.88 -6.52 2.72
C ASP A 56 6.46 -6.43 3.32
N PHE A 57 6.02 -5.22 3.72
CA PHE A 57 4.66 -4.99 4.20
C PHE A 57 3.60 -5.00 3.09
N ILE A 58 4.02 -4.91 1.82
CA ILE A 58 3.12 -4.87 0.64
C ILE A 58 3.23 -6.16 -0.16
N PHE A 59 4.45 -6.61 -0.38
CA PHE A 59 4.84 -7.83 -1.07
C PHE A 59 5.79 -8.61 -0.15
N PRO A 60 5.26 -9.34 0.84
CA PRO A 60 6.11 -10.08 1.77
C PRO A 60 6.95 -11.12 1.05
N ALA A 61 8.27 -11.05 1.21
CA ALA A 61 9.23 -11.93 0.53
C ALA A 61 8.94 -13.41 0.79
N LYS A 62 8.52 -13.74 2.02
CA LYS A 62 8.12 -15.09 2.44
C LYS A 62 7.01 -15.71 1.60
N TYR A 63 6.04 -14.92 1.14
CA TYR A 63 4.87 -15.42 0.42
C TYR A 63 4.90 -15.05 -1.08
N GLN A 64 5.59 -13.97 -1.43
CA GLN A 64 5.58 -13.36 -2.76
C GLN A 64 7.00 -12.94 -3.20
N PRO A 65 8.00 -13.84 -3.19
CA PRO A 65 9.42 -13.47 -3.38
C PRO A 65 9.69 -12.79 -4.71
N LYS A 66 9.02 -13.25 -5.79
CA LYS A 66 9.16 -12.64 -7.12
C LYS A 66 8.61 -11.22 -7.15
N TYR A 67 7.43 -10.97 -6.58
CA TYR A 67 6.84 -9.63 -6.58
C TYR A 67 7.60 -8.69 -5.64
N HIS A 68 8.07 -9.20 -4.50
CA HIS A 68 8.95 -8.48 -3.59
C HIS A 68 10.20 -7.95 -4.31
N ARG A 69 10.92 -8.84 -5.01
CA ARG A 69 12.13 -8.47 -5.74
C ARG A 69 11.85 -7.44 -6.85
N VAL A 70 10.84 -7.69 -7.68
CA VAL A 70 10.46 -6.77 -8.77
C VAL A 70 10.05 -5.40 -8.21
N ALA A 71 9.28 -5.36 -7.13
CA ALA A 71 8.84 -4.12 -6.49
C ALA A 71 10.00 -3.33 -5.89
N SER A 72 10.90 -4.00 -5.16
CA SER A 72 12.07 -3.38 -4.52
C SER A 72 13.00 -2.76 -5.57
N ASP A 73 13.38 -3.53 -6.59
CA ASP A 73 14.26 -3.04 -7.66
C ASP A 73 13.62 -1.90 -8.45
N PHE A 74 12.31 -1.98 -8.70
CA PHE A 74 11.61 -0.92 -9.41
C PHE A 74 11.51 0.37 -8.57
N LEU A 75 11.21 0.26 -7.27
CA LEU A 75 11.13 1.41 -6.37
C LEU A 75 12.47 2.10 -6.20
N LYS A 76 13.58 1.36 -6.14
CA LYS A 76 14.93 1.99 -6.13
C LYS A 76 15.14 2.90 -7.33
N ILE A 77 14.76 2.46 -8.53
CA ILE A 77 14.85 3.29 -9.74
C ILE A 77 13.92 4.49 -9.68
N VAL A 78 12.72 4.33 -9.11
CA VAL A 78 11.81 5.47 -8.91
C VAL A 78 12.39 6.46 -7.92
N LEU A 79 13.02 6.01 -6.83
CA LEU A 79 13.61 6.90 -5.82
C LEU A 79 14.90 7.59 -6.30
N GLU A 80 15.61 6.98 -7.25
CA GLU A 80 16.80 7.57 -7.90
C GLU A 80 16.43 8.62 -8.98
N LYS A 81 15.17 8.70 -9.40
CA LYS A 81 14.73 9.54 -10.53
C LYS A 81 13.53 10.39 -10.17
N ASP A 82 13.52 11.66 -10.53
CA ASP A 82 12.37 12.54 -10.32
C ASP A 82 11.06 12.01 -10.97
N TRP A 83 11.20 11.26 -12.08
CA TRP A 83 10.09 10.57 -12.71
C TRP A 83 10.50 9.35 -13.54
N VAL A 84 9.57 8.40 -13.65
CA VAL A 84 9.69 7.19 -14.48
C VAL A 84 8.58 7.19 -15.53
N THR A 85 8.96 7.24 -16.81
CA THR A 85 8.03 7.14 -17.95
C THR A 85 8.00 5.72 -18.51
N LYS A 86 7.17 5.49 -19.54
CA LYS A 86 7.17 4.23 -20.30
C LYS A 86 8.55 3.87 -20.87
N ARG A 87 9.39 4.86 -21.21
CA ARG A 87 10.74 4.62 -21.72
C ARG A 87 11.62 3.99 -20.64
N GLU A 88 11.64 4.57 -19.45
CA GLU A 88 12.42 4.07 -18.31
C GLU A 88 11.93 2.68 -17.88
N ILE A 89 10.60 2.44 -17.88
CA ILE A 89 10.04 1.11 -17.63
C ILE A 89 10.58 0.10 -18.65
N SER A 90 10.59 0.45 -19.94
CA SER A 90 11.09 -0.46 -20.98
C SER A 90 12.59 -0.76 -20.82
N VAL A 91 13.39 0.25 -20.49
CA VAL A 91 14.83 0.08 -20.20
C VAL A 91 15.04 -0.81 -18.97
N PHE A 92 14.29 -0.58 -17.90
CA PHE A 92 14.34 -1.40 -16.69
C PHE A 92 14.03 -2.87 -16.97
N LEU A 93 12.94 -3.14 -17.70
CA LEU A 93 12.53 -4.50 -18.05
C LEU A 93 13.56 -5.20 -18.94
N LYS A 94 14.20 -4.48 -19.87
CA LYS A 94 15.29 -5.02 -20.71
C LYS A 94 16.52 -5.34 -19.88
N LYS A 95 16.89 -4.48 -18.91
CA LYS A 95 18.09 -4.65 -18.07
C LYS A 95 17.92 -5.82 -17.07
N THR A 96 16.74 -5.97 -16.49
CA THR A 96 16.49 -6.96 -15.42
C THR A 96 15.92 -8.29 -15.93
N GLY A 97 15.35 -8.31 -17.13
CA GLY A 97 14.65 -9.48 -17.66
C GLY A 97 13.30 -9.76 -16.98
N TYR A 98 12.78 -8.82 -16.17
CA TYR A 98 11.49 -9.00 -15.50
C TYR A 98 10.32 -8.98 -16.49
N SER A 99 9.25 -9.70 -16.12
CA SER A 99 8.04 -9.73 -16.93
C SER A 99 7.33 -8.38 -16.87
N LYS A 100 7.03 -7.84 -18.06
CA LYS A 100 6.19 -6.65 -18.22
C LYS A 100 4.83 -6.82 -17.54
N SER A 101 4.20 -7.99 -17.67
CA SER A 101 2.89 -8.25 -17.06
C SER A 101 2.96 -8.25 -15.54
N THR A 102 4.04 -8.78 -14.96
CA THR A 102 4.27 -8.72 -13.52
C THR A 102 4.39 -7.28 -13.03
N LEU A 103 5.22 -6.48 -13.69
CA LEU A 103 5.43 -5.09 -13.28
C LEU A 103 4.18 -4.24 -13.48
N GLU A 104 3.63 -4.21 -14.69
CA GLU A 104 2.56 -3.27 -15.07
C GLU A 104 1.18 -3.66 -14.53
N ASN A 105 0.89 -4.96 -14.40
CA ASN A 105 -0.45 -5.43 -14.02
C ASN A 105 -0.57 -5.84 -12.55
N LYS A 106 0.55 -6.10 -11.86
CA LYS A 106 0.54 -6.54 -10.46
C LYS A 106 1.26 -5.57 -9.54
N VAL A 107 2.54 -5.28 -9.83
CA VAL A 107 3.39 -4.48 -8.93
C VAL A 107 2.98 -3.01 -8.91
N ILE A 108 3.05 -2.32 -10.05
CA ILE A 108 2.74 -0.88 -10.12
C ILE A 108 1.30 -0.60 -9.63
N PRO A 109 0.26 -1.34 -10.03
CA PRO A 109 -1.10 -1.07 -9.54
C PRO A 109 -1.23 -1.16 -8.03
N LYS A 110 -0.59 -2.16 -7.39
CA LYS A 110 -0.63 -2.31 -5.93
C LYS A 110 0.15 -1.19 -5.24
N LEU A 111 1.35 -0.84 -5.72
CA LEU A 111 2.14 0.27 -5.17
C LEU A 111 1.40 1.62 -5.26
N VAL A 112 0.68 1.85 -6.36
CA VAL A 112 -0.16 3.04 -6.53
C VAL A 112 -1.36 3.01 -5.58
N ARG A 113 -2.01 1.86 -5.44
CA ARG A 113 -3.15 1.68 -4.52
C ARG A 113 -2.77 1.98 -3.07
N PHE A 114 -1.61 1.51 -2.62
CA PHE A 114 -1.12 1.82 -1.27
C PHE A 114 -0.51 3.21 -1.14
N GLY A 115 -0.38 3.96 -2.25
CA GLY A 115 0.08 5.33 -2.21
C GLY A 115 1.59 5.48 -2.00
N LEU A 116 2.38 4.48 -2.39
CA LEU A 116 3.85 4.59 -2.51
C LEU A 116 4.24 5.25 -3.83
N LEU A 117 3.39 5.08 -4.84
CA LEU A 117 3.55 5.69 -6.16
C LEU A 117 2.31 6.52 -6.51
N LYS A 118 2.51 7.59 -7.28
CA LYS A 118 1.42 8.32 -7.94
C LYS A 118 1.53 8.16 -9.45
N ARG A 119 0.37 8.05 -10.11
CA ARG A 119 0.26 8.03 -11.58
C ARG A 119 -0.19 9.39 -12.04
N GLN A 120 0.67 10.06 -12.80
CA GLN A 120 0.34 11.30 -13.48
C GLN A 120 0.25 11.04 -14.98
N ARG A 121 -0.51 11.90 -15.65
CA ARG A 121 -0.56 11.95 -17.11
C ARG A 121 0.23 13.18 -17.54
N GLU A 122 1.08 13.03 -18.54
CA GLU A 122 1.67 14.19 -19.20
C GLU A 122 0.56 15.16 -19.64
N ILE A 123 0.64 16.41 -19.16
CA ILE A 123 -0.15 17.50 -19.71
C ILE A 123 0.60 17.97 -20.95
N LYS A 124 0.21 17.48 -22.13
CA LYS A 124 0.66 18.08 -23.39
C LYS A 124 -0.32 19.16 -23.81
N SER A 125 0.18 20.38 -23.92
CA SER A 125 -0.39 21.44 -24.74
C SER A 125 -0.24 21.06 -26.23
N GLY A 126 -1.17 20.27 -26.78
CA GLY A 126 -1.22 19.95 -28.22
C GLY A 126 -1.94 18.64 -28.57
N LEU A 127 -2.67 18.65 -29.70
CA LEU A 127 -3.52 17.60 -30.30
C LEU A 127 -2.77 16.33 -30.79
N GLY A 128 -1.85 15.78 -29.99
CA GLY A 128 -1.10 14.56 -30.31
C GLY A 128 -1.63 13.32 -29.59
N LYS A 129 -1.94 12.24 -30.33
CA LYS A 129 -2.36 10.93 -29.79
C LYS A 129 -1.34 10.38 -28.78
N GLY A 130 -1.77 10.24 -27.52
CA GLY A 130 -1.12 9.39 -26.52
C GLY A 130 -0.70 10.15 -25.26
N ARG A 131 -1.49 10.03 -24.18
CA ARG A 131 -1.13 10.55 -22.85
C ARG A 131 0.00 9.68 -22.27
N GLY A 132 1.20 10.23 -22.12
CA GLY A 132 2.32 9.54 -21.48
C GLY A 132 2.01 9.22 -20.01
N LEU A 133 2.29 7.99 -19.58
CA LEU A 133 2.23 7.61 -18.17
C LEU A 133 3.51 8.10 -17.49
N ILE A 134 3.36 8.92 -16.44
CA ILE A 134 4.44 9.32 -15.55
C ILE A 134 4.18 8.69 -14.17
N LEU A 135 5.21 8.06 -13.62
CA LEU A 135 5.24 7.54 -12.25
C LEU A 135 6.26 8.31 -11.43
N SER A 136 5.90 8.62 -10.20
CA SER A 136 6.79 9.19 -9.18
C SER A 136 6.37 8.70 -7.80
N GLU A 137 7.23 8.90 -6.82
CA GLU A 137 6.98 8.61 -5.42
C GLU A 137 5.81 9.41 -4.84
N SER A 138 5.19 8.85 -3.80
CA SER A 138 4.10 9.46 -3.08
C SER A 138 4.24 9.23 -1.58
N LEU A 139 3.85 10.25 -0.80
CA LEU A 139 3.78 10.20 0.66
C LEU A 139 2.39 9.79 1.16
N THR A 140 1.45 9.48 0.27
CA THR A 140 0.08 9.08 0.66
C THR A 140 0.09 7.87 1.57
N PHE A 141 1.00 6.91 1.37
CA PHE A 141 1.16 5.77 2.26
C PHE A 141 1.45 6.20 3.71
N THR A 142 2.42 7.10 3.89
CA THR A 142 2.78 7.67 5.20
C THR A 142 1.58 8.36 5.84
N ASN A 143 0.88 9.20 5.08
CA ASN A 143 -0.29 9.94 5.59
C ASN A 143 -1.38 9.00 6.12
N TYR A 144 -1.63 7.87 5.44
CA TYR A 144 -2.59 6.87 5.92
C TYR A 144 -2.16 6.26 7.25
N LEU A 145 -0.91 5.81 7.35
CA LEU A 145 -0.41 5.13 8.55
C LEU A 145 -0.31 6.06 9.76
N GLU A 146 0.16 7.30 9.55
CA GLU A 146 0.21 8.32 10.59
C GLU A 146 -1.20 8.65 11.11
N ARG A 147 -2.17 8.79 10.21
CA ARG A 147 -3.55 9.06 10.59
C ARG A 147 -4.16 7.93 11.41
N ILE A 148 -3.94 6.67 10.99
CA ILE A 148 -4.41 5.47 11.71
C ILE A 148 -3.77 5.40 13.10
N GLY A 149 -2.44 5.54 13.19
CA GLY A 149 -1.71 5.50 14.45
C GLY A 149 -2.14 6.61 15.41
N PHE A 150 -2.27 7.84 14.91
CA PHE A 150 -2.75 8.98 15.71
C PHE A 150 -4.17 8.77 16.23
N ALA A 151 -5.08 8.29 15.38
CA ALA A 151 -6.47 8.04 15.78
C ALA A 151 -6.56 7.00 16.91
N TRP A 152 -5.82 5.90 16.81
CA TRP A 152 -5.78 4.89 17.87
C TRP A 152 -5.21 5.44 19.18
N ASN A 153 -4.11 6.20 19.11
CA ASN A 153 -3.49 6.82 20.28
C ASN A 153 -4.48 7.74 21.03
N MET A 154 -5.25 8.54 20.30
CA MET A 154 -6.27 9.41 20.88
C MET A 154 -7.38 8.63 21.60
N LEU A 155 -7.87 7.54 21.01
CA LEU A 155 -8.91 6.70 21.61
C LEU A 155 -8.43 6.06 22.92
N VAL A 156 -7.21 5.51 22.92
CA VAL A 156 -6.61 4.88 24.10
C VAL A 156 -6.38 5.90 25.21
N SER A 157 -5.81 7.06 24.87
CA SER A 157 -5.50 8.12 25.83
C SER A 157 -6.77 8.67 26.48
N THR A 158 -7.82 8.91 25.70
CA THR A 158 -9.13 9.39 26.21
C THR A 158 -9.77 8.36 27.15
N THR A 159 -9.73 7.08 26.78
CA THR A 159 -10.30 6.00 27.62
C THR A 159 -9.58 5.90 28.96
N ARG A 160 -8.24 5.98 28.94
CA ARG A 160 -7.42 5.96 30.17
C ARG A 160 -7.70 7.16 31.07
N ALA A 161 -7.83 8.35 30.50
CA ALA A 161 -8.16 9.56 31.26
C ALA A 161 -9.55 9.45 31.93
N ARG A 162 -10.55 8.93 31.22
CA ARG A 162 -11.89 8.67 31.79
C ARG A 162 -11.87 7.63 32.90
N GLY A 163 -11.04 6.60 32.79
CA GLY A 163 -10.88 5.57 33.83
C GLY A 163 -10.28 6.13 35.12
N LYS A 164 -9.32 7.05 35.03
CA LYS A 164 -8.70 7.71 36.20
C LYS A 164 -9.63 8.66 36.93
N ASN A 165 -10.60 9.29 36.25
CA ASN A 165 -11.56 10.20 36.87
C ASN A 165 -12.77 9.48 37.50
N LYS A 166 -12.83 8.15 37.44
CA LYS A 166 -13.91 7.32 37.98
C LYS A 166 -13.49 6.47 39.19
N GLY A 167 -12.23 6.56 39.62
CA GLY A 167 -11.71 5.96 40.85
C GLY A 167 -11.22 7.06 41.78
#